data_AF-A0A6M1U7M1-F1
#
_entry.id   AF-A0A6M1U7M1-F1
#
_cell.length_a   1.000
_cell.length_b   1.000
_cell.length_c   1.000
_cell.angle_alpha   90.00
_cell.angle_beta   90.00
_cell.angle_gamma   90.00
#
_symmetry.space_group_name_H-M   'P 1'
#
loop_
_entity.id
_entity.type
_entity.pdbx_description
1 polymer ?
#
loop_
_entity_poly.entity_id
_entity_poly.type
_entity_poly.pdbx_seq_one_letter_code
_entity_poly.pdbx_strand_id
1 'polypeptide(L)' 'MDQDRDPLKRPTYVTQIGNTIIKIRSALPLMTPEEQERWWKENDNLPEVRMFKRAWIESLIHVAKAEAAREHDSA' A
#
# COMPACT_ATOMS: atom_id res chain seq x y z
N MET A 1 -20.93 -2.97 0.63
CA MET A 1 -20.48 -3.01 2.05
C MET A 1 -20.17 -1.59 2.44
N ASP A 2 -20.94 -1.00 3.37
CA ASP A 2 -20.58 0.28 3.97
C ASP A 2 -19.30 0.09 4.78
N GLN A 3 -18.18 0.55 4.25
CA GLN A 3 -16.95 0.64 5.04
C GLN A 3 -17.20 1.62 6.19
N ASP A 4 -17.13 1.14 7.43
CA ASP A 4 -17.26 1.97 8.64
C ASP A 4 -16.25 3.11 8.56
N ARG A 5 -16.75 4.33 8.32
CA ARG A 5 -15.93 5.54 8.12
C ARG A 5 -15.54 6.21 9.42
N ASP A 6 -15.85 5.64 10.60
CA ASP A 6 -15.51 6.23 11.88
C ASP A 6 -13.99 6.46 12.03
N PRO A 7 -13.51 7.72 12.09
CA PRO A 7 -12.10 8.05 12.21
C PRO A 7 -11.44 7.60 13.52
N LEU A 8 -12.23 7.34 14.56
CA LEU A 8 -11.72 7.00 15.89
C LEU A 8 -11.47 5.50 16.09
N LYS A 9 -12.09 4.64 15.27
CA LYS A 9 -11.87 3.18 15.30
C LYS A 9 -10.69 2.71 14.43
N ARG A 10 -10.01 3.63 13.74
CA ARG A 10 -9.00 3.29 12.72
C ARG A 10 -7.67 2.86 13.36
N PRO A 11 -6.96 1.88 12.75
CA PRO A 11 -5.60 1.57 13.12
C PRO A 11 -4.75 2.85 13.09
N THR A 12 -4.24 3.22 14.25
CA THR A 12 -3.47 4.45 14.44
C THR A 12 -2.09 4.04 14.90
N TYR A 13 -1.07 4.38 14.12
CA TYR A 13 0.30 4.29 14.59
C TYR A 13 0.55 5.44 15.56
N VAL A 14 0.94 5.12 16.79
CA VAL A 14 1.23 6.10 17.83
C VAL A 14 2.72 6.04 18.14
N THR A 15 3.39 7.17 18.08
CA THR A 15 4.79 7.31 18.50
C THR A 15 4.95 8.54 19.38
N GLN A 16 5.97 8.54 20.22
CA GLN A 16 6.28 9.65 21.12
C GLN A 16 7.71 10.15 20.85
N ILE A 17 7.85 11.44 20.60
CA ILE A 17 9.14 12.12 20.40
C ILE A 17 9.28 13.15 21.52
N GLY A 18 10.13 12.83 22.50
CA GLY A 18 10.25 13.61 23.73
C GLY A 18 8.92 13.64 24.51
N ASN A 19 8.33 14.81 24.61
CA ASN A 19 7.06 15.10 25.27
C ASN A 19 5.88 15.23 24.28
N THR A 20 6.11 15.01 22.98
CA THR A 20 5.07 15.09 21.93
C THR A 20 4.59 13.70 21.52
N ILE A 21 3.27 13.49 21.47
CA ILE A 21 2.63 12.27 20.95
C ILE A 21 2.15 12.52 19.52
N ILE A 22 2.63 11.71 18.58
CA ILE A 22 2.23 11.74 17.17
C ILE A 22 1.33 10.53 16.91
N LYS A 23 0.15 10.80 16.33
CA LYS A 23 -0.82 9.78 15.92
C LYS A 23 -0.98 9.81 14.40
N ILE A 24 -0.48 8.79 13.71
CA ILE A 24 -0.54 8.65 12.26
C ILE A 24 -1.65 7.66 11.91
N ARG A 25 -2.64 8.11 11.12
CA ARG A 25 -3.71 7.26 10.58
C ARG A 25 -3.51 7.14 9.07
N SER A 26 -3.49 5.91 8.56
CA SER A 26 -3.41 5.69 7.12
C SER A 26 -4.71 6.15 6.46
N ALA A 27 -4.60 7.04 5.47
CA ALA A 27 -5.73 7.48 4.66
C ALA A 27 -5.93 6.62 3.40
N LEU A 28 -4.91 5.84 3.00
CA LEU A 28 -4.89 5.02 1.79
C LEU A 28 -6.11 4.09 1.59
N PRO A 29 -6.62 3.37 2.62
CA PRO A 29 -7.75 2.44 2.43
C PRO A 29 -9.09 3.13 2.13
N LEU A 30 -9.17 4.44 2.32
CA LEU A 30 -10.40 5.22 2.19
C LEU A 30 -10.32 6.27 1.07
N MET A 31 -9.18 6.35 0.38
CA MET A 31 -9.00 7.14 -0.82
C MET A 31 -9.80 6.49 -1.97
N THR A 32 -10.38 7.31 -2.84
CA THR A 32 -10.84 6.78 -4.13
C THR A 32 -9.65 6.25 -4.94
N PRO A 33 -9.86 5.40 -5.96
CA PRO A 33 -8.76 4.94 -6.81
C PRO A 33 -7.92 6.09 -7.39
N GLU A 34 -8.55 7.20 -7.77
CA GLU A 34 -7.87 8.39 -8.32
C GLU A 34 -7.04 9.12 -7.26
N GLU A 35 -7.58 9.25 -6.05
CA GLU A 35 -6.87 9.86 -4.91
C GLU A 35 -5.67 9.02 -4.49
N GLN A 36 -5.84 7.70 -4.50
CA GLN A 36 -4.77 6.76 -4.18
C GLN A 36 -3.66 6.81 -5.24
N GLU A 37 -4.02 6.83 -6.52
CA GLU A 37 -3.05 6.98 -7.61
C GLU A 37 -2.28 8.31 -7.48
N ARG A 38 -2.98 9.41 -7.21
CA ARG A 38 -2.35 10.72 -6.99
C ARG A 38 -1.40 10.69 -5.79
N TRP A 39 -1.80 10.10 -4.68
CA TRP A 39 -0.95 9.94 -3.49
C TRP A 39 0.34 9.18 -3.83
N TRP A 40 0.25 8.07 -4.57
CA TRP A 40 1.43 7.29 -4.98
C TRP A 40 2.37 8.03 -5.93
N LYS A 41 1.85 8.95 -6.75
CA LYS A 41 2.67 9.81 -7.63
C LYS A 41 3.35 10.92 -6.84
N GLU A 42 2.60 11.60 -5.97
CA GLU A 42 3.13 12.70 -5.15
C GLU A 42 4.20 12.25 -4.16
N ASN A 43 4.12 11.01 -3.67
CA ASN A 43 5.03 10.46 -2.67
C ASN A 43 6.10 9.51 -3.26
N ASP A 44 6.31 9.52 -4.58
CA ASP A 44 7.26 8.63 -5.27
C ASP A 44 8.73 8.88 -4.90
N ASN A 45 9.03 10.00 -4.26
CA ASN A 45 10.36 10.33 -3.75
C ASN A 45 10.67 9.66 -2.39
N LEU A 46 9.67 9.16 -1.66
CA LEU A 46 9.88 8.51 -0.37
C LEU A 46 10.59 7.15 -0.55
N PRO A 47 11.67 6.87 0.19
CA PRO A 47 12.39 5.60 0.11
C PRO A 47 11.48 4.38 0.30
N GLU A 48 10.55 4.46 1.25
CA GLU A 48 9.61 3.39 1.59
C GLU A 48 8.64 3.12 0.43
N VAL A 49 8.17 4.18 -0.23
CA VAL A 49 7.29 4.07 -1.41
C VAL A 49 8.03 3.40 -2.56
N ARG A 50 9.29 3.77 -2.80
CA ARG A 50 10.12 3.14 -3.84
C ARG A 50 10.39 1.67 -3.56
N MET A 51 10.71 1.34 -2.31
CA MET A 51 10.89 -0.05 -1.87
C MET A 51 9.61 -0.87 -2.08
N PHE A 52 8.46 -0.33 -1.70
CA PHE A 52 7.17 -1.00 -1.91
C PHE A 52 6.87 -1.22 -3.39
N LYS A 53 7.02 -0.20 -4.24
CA LYS A 53 6.80 -0.33 -5.70
C LYS A 53 7.71 -1.38 -6.32
N ARG A 54 8.98 -1.44 -5.90
CA ARG A 54 9.92 -2.46 -6.36
C ARG A 54 9.46 -3.87 -5.97
N ALA A 55 9.14 -4.10 -4.70
CA ALA A 55 8.65 -5.39 -4.22
C ALA A 55 7.37 -5.82 -4.94
N TRP A 56 6.48 -4.86 -5.22
CA TRP A 56 5.26 -5.10 -6.00
C TRP A 56 5.56 -5.58 -7.42
N ILE A 57 6.45 -4.89 -8.14
CA ILE A 57 6.87 -5.29 -9.50
C ILE A 57 7.52 -6.67 -9.49
N GLU A 58 8.43 -6.94 -8.55
CA GLU A 58 9.09 -8.24 -8.41
C GLU A 58 8.08 -9.38 -8.16
N SER A 59 7.06 -9.13 -7.33
CA SER A 59 5.97 -10.07 -7.09
C SER A 59 5.15 -10.35 -8.36
N LEU A 60 4.78 -9.31 -9.11
CA LEU A 60 4.03 -9.47 -10.37
C LEU A 60 4.82 -10.28 -11.40
N ILE A 61 6.12 -10.03 -11.53
CA ILE A 61 7.00 -10.82 -12.41
C ILE A 61 7.03 -12.28 -11.97
N HIS A 62 7.10 -12.54 -10.67
CA HIS A 62 7.11 -13.90 -10.15
C HIS A 62 5.80 -14.64 -10.45
N VAL A 63 4.65 -14.00 -10.23
CA VAL A 63 3.32 -14.57 -10.53
C VAL A 63 3.21 -14.88 -12.02
N ALA A 64 3.55 -13.93 -12.90
CA ALA A 64 3.49 -14.13 -14.35
C ALA A 64 4.38 -15.31 -14.82
N LYS A 65 5.57 -15.47 -14.23
CA LYS A 65 6.45 -16.62 -14.53
C LYS A 65 5.84 -17.94 -14.06
N ALA A 66 5.21 -17.94 -12.89
CA ALA A 66 4.56 -19.14 -12.35
C ALA A 66 3.33 -19.54 -13.18
N GLU A 67 2.57 -18.57 -13.69
CA GLU A 67 1.43 -18.81 -14.60
C GLU A 67 1.89 -19.38 -15.94
N ALA A 68 2.90 -18.77 -16.58
CA ALA A 68 3.44 -19.26 -17.85
C ALA A 68 4.00 -20.69 -17.75
N ALA A 69 4.64 -21.05 -16.63
CA ALA A 69 5.12 -22.41 -16.41
C ALA A 69 3.97 -23.44 -16.30
N ARG A 70 2.84 -23.07 -15.67
CA ARG A 70 1.65 -23.94 -15.57
C ARG A 70 0.98 -24.16 -16.91
N GLU A 71 0.89 -23.11 -17.73
CA GLU A 71 0.30 -23.22 -19.08
C GLU A 71 1.15 -24.09 -20.00
N HIS A 72 2.48 -23.99 -19.91
CA HIS A 72 3.40 -24.84 -20.67
C HIS A 72 3.33 -26.32 -20.26
N ASP A 73 3.15 -26.63 -18.98
CA ASP A 73 3.00 -28.02 -18.49
C ASP A 73 1.62 -28.63 -18.80
N SER A 74 0.64 -27.80 -19.18
CA SER A 74 -0.74 -28.23 -19.48
C SER A 74 -1.03 -28.39 -20.98
N ALA A 75 -0.04 -28.13 -21.86
CA ALA A 75 -0.12 -28.19 -23.32
C ALA A 75 0.69 -29.36 -23.90
#